data_AF-A0A534RZG5-F1
#
_entry.id   AF-A0A534RZG5-F1
#
_cell.length_a   1.000
_cell.length_b   1.000
_cell.length_c   1.000
_cell.angle_alpha   90.00
_cell.angle_beta   90.00
_cell.angle_gamma   90.00
#
_symmetry.space_group_name_H-M   'P 1'
#
loop_
_entity.id
_entity.type
_entity.pdbx_description
1 polymer ?
#
loop_
_entity_poly.entity_id
_entity_poly.type
_entity_poly.pdbx_seq_one_letter_code
_entity_poly.pdbx_strand_id
1 'polypeptide(L)'
;MTKQMSPVKRILMLLTVLLALGLFAAPGFAAQIYVCTGCTTPPGGDPNIIDPTSINVGFAGNQSAVTPLLIIVGVPNAGLAPTISLHGVISPAGAGAYYGLNSATSGGLTGVSEGSLTSANTGHNDAYTVAGLSGGDNSENWSNWSGFDSAHGVAVGTSFALYAYAIDVALHTGSGSNSPINIDFSNIATGSFVIGYNCAVAGPSCIGGNVGSTPFTNAGSTAVPEPGTFPLFAAGLVGVGALFGTRLFNRGRRETV
;
A
#
# COMPACT_ATOMS: atom_id res chain seq x y z
N MET A 1 -47.00 16.57 42.23
CA MET A 1 -47.40 15.20 41.84
C MET A 1 -46.42 14.67 40.80
N THR A 2 -45.46 13.85 41.19
CA THR A 2 -44.52 13.19 40.28
C THR A 2 -45.16 11.89 39.78
N LYS A 3 -45.50 11.84 38.48
CA LYS A 3 -46.14 10.68 37.86
C LYS A 3 -45.13 9.53 37.82
N GLN A 4 -45.35 8.50 38.63
CA GLN A 4 -44.46 7.35 38.74
C GLN A 4 -44.38 6.62 37.38
N MET A 5 -43.20 6.62 36.76
CA MET A 5 -42.97 5.91 35.51
C MET A 5 -43.11 4.40 35.72
N SER A 6 -43.84 3.74 34.81
CA SER A 6 -44.01 2.29 34.83
C SER A 6 -42.67 1.58 34.61
N PRO A 7 -42.46 0.40 35.21
CA PRO A 7 -41.20 -0.34 35.14
C PRO A 7 -40.78 -0.67 33.70
N VAL A 8 -41.76 -0.92 32.81
CA VAL A 8 -41.53 -1.20 31.38
C VAL A 8 -40.86 -0.01 30.67
N LYS A 9 -41.24 1.23 30.99
CA LYS A 9 -40.64 2.42 30.37
C LYS A 9 -39.19 2.63 30.81
N ARG A 10 -38.86 2.26 32.05
CA ARG A 10 -37.48 2.34 32.57
C ARG A 10 -36.56 1.35 31.86
N ILE A 11 -37.03 0.13 31.62
CA ILE A 11 -36.28 -0.91 30.90
C ILE A 11 -36.01 -0.48 29.44
N LEU A 12 -37.03 0.06 28.75
CA LEU A 12 -36.87 0.50 27.36
C LEU A 12 -35.91 1.70 27.22
N MET A 13 -35.93 2.64 28.17
CA MET A 13 -34.96 3.75 28.20
C MET A 13 -33.53 3.25 28.44
N LEU A 14 -33.33 2.29 29.34
CA LEU A 14 -32.01 1.71 29.59
C LEU A 14 -31.46 0.99 28.34
N LEU A 15 -32.31 0.24 27.64
CA LEU A 15 -31.93 -0.47 26.41
C LEU A 15 -31.58 0.49 25.27
N THR A 16 -32.34 1.58 25.10
CA THR A 16 -32.06 2.59 24.07
C THR A 16 -30.79 3.39 24.37
N VAL A 17 -30.52 3.70 25.64
CA VAL A 17 -29.26 4.33 26.05
C VAL A 17 -28.08 3.39 25.83
N LEU A 18 -28.19 2.09 26.17
CA LEU A 18 -27.13 1.10 25.92
C LEU A 18 -26.87 0.88 24.42
N LEU A 19 -27.92 0.83 23.58
CA LEU A 19 -27.76 0.74 22.12
C LEU A 19 -27.10 2.00 21.55
N ALA A 20 -27.49 3.18 22.03
CA ALA A 20 -26.89 4.45 21.60
C ALA A 20 -25.42 4.55 22.01
N LEU A 21 -25.05 4.10 23.23
CA LEU A 21 -23.66 4.03 23.68
C LEU A 21 -22.82 3.05 22.86
N GLY A 22 -23.40 1.94 22.37
CA GLY A 22 -22.74 1.02 21.45
C GLY A 22 -22.40 1.64 20.08
N LEU A 23 -23.19 2.61 19.62
CA LEU A 23 -22.95 3.36 18.38
C LEU A 23 -21.87 4.44 18.50
N PHE A 24 -21.48 4.80 19.73
CA PHE A 24 -20.36 5.71 20.02
C PHE A 24 -19.07 4.99 20.39
N ALA A 25 -18.96 3.68 20.13
CA ALA A 25 -17.66 3.03 20.16
C ALA A 25 -16.76 3.80 19.18
N ALA A 26 -15.75 4.48 19.71
CA ALA A 26 -14.77 5.16 18.88
C ALA A 26 -14.21 4.12 17.90
N PRO A 27 -14.14 4.43 16.59
CA PRO A 27 -13.51 3.52 15.65
C PRO A 27 -12.12 3.22 16.20
N GLY A 28 -11.89 1.95 16.54
CA GLY A 28 -10.56 1.48 16.89
C GLY A 28 -9.75 1.58 15.61
N PHE A 29 -8.98 2.66 15.46
CA PHE A 29 -8.00 2.74 14.40
C PHE A 29 -6.95 1.69 14.70
N ALA A 30 -6.94 0.62 13.91
CA ALA A 30 -5.84 -0.32 13.93
C ALA A 30 -4.55 0.45 13.61
N ALA A 31 -3.51 0.19 14.40
CA ALA A 31 -2.17 0.68 14.14
C ALA A 31 -1.73 0.20 12.77
N GLN A 32 -1.32 1.11 11.89
CA GLN A 32 -1.06 0.72 10.53
C GLN A 32 0.02 1.58 9.88
N ILE A 33 0.91 0.94 9.13
CA ILE A 33 1.85 1.67 8.28
C ILE A 33 1.14 2.03 6.99
N TYR A 34 1.38 3.24 6.51
CA TYR A 34 0.98 3.67 5.18
C TYR A 34 2.20 3.96 4.31
N VAL A 35 2.04 3.68 3.02
CA VAL A 35 2.99 3.99 1.96
C VAL A 35 2.28 4.84 0.92
N CYS A 36 2.89 5.96 0.52
CA CYS A 36 2.26 6.91 -0.40
C CYS A 36 3.31 7.80 -1.08
N THR A 37 2.89 8.63 -2.03
CA THR A 37 3.72 9.69 -2.60
C THR A 37 3.24 11.05 -2.14
N GLY A 38 4.15 11.84 -1.57
CA GLY A 38 3.89 13.23 -1.19
C GLY A 38 2.88 13.41 -0.04
N CYS A 39 2.52 12.34 0.67
CA CYS A 39 1.52 12.42 1.74
C CYS A 39 2.16 12.58 3.13
N THR A 40 1.47 13.32 3.98
CA THR A 40 1.82 13.50 5.41
C THR A 40 0.86 12.77 6.36
N THR A 41 -0.16 12.12 5.80
CA THR A 41 -1.20 11.37 6.51
C THR A 41 -1.63 10.19 5.65
N PRO A 42 -2.17 9.11 6.23
CA PRO A 42 -2.60 7.94 5.47
C PRO A 42 -3.55 8.34 4.33
N PRO A 43 -3.24 7.99 3.07
CA PRO A 43 -4.20 8.14 2.00
C PRO A 43 -5.37 7.17 2.21
N GLY A 44 -6.57 7.58 1.83
CA GLY A 44 -7.71 6.65 1.76
C GLY A 44 -7.78 6.00 0.39
N GLY A 45 -8.22 4.73 0.33
CA GLY A 45 -8.39 3.99 -0.93
C GLY A 45 -7.18 3.11 -1.28
N ASP A 46 -7.43 2.06 -2.08
CA ASP A 46 -6.66 0.82 -2.02
C ASP A 46 -6.27 0.28 -3.41
N PRO A 47 -5.02 -0.21 -3.58
CA PRO A 47 -3.76 0.36 -3.09
C PRO A 47 -3.48 1.71 -3.79
N ASN A 48 -2.55 2.49 -3.22
CA ASN A 48 -2.22 3.80 -3.77
C ASN A 48 -1.17 3.67 -4.87
N ILE A 49 -1.33 4.46 -5.93
CA ILE A 49 -0.30 4.54 -6.94
C ILE A 49 0.78 5.52 -6.46
N ILE A 50 2.02 5.06 -6.46
CA ILE A 50 3.18 5.82 -5.99
C ILE A 50 4.09 6.20 -7.16
N ASP A 51 4.72 7.36 -7.02
CA ASP A 51 5.89 7.74 -7.82
C ASP A 51 7.02 6.74 -7.51
N PRO A 52 7.56 6.05 -8.53
CA PRO A 52 8.66 5.10 -8.34
C PRO A 52 9.94 5.76 -7.80
N THR A 53 10.09 7.08 -7.86
CA THR A 53 11.31 7.76 -7.42
C THR A 53 11.31 8.13 -5.95
N SER A 54 10.15 8.38 -5.34
CA SER A 54 10.07 8.87 -3.95
C SER A 54 8.76 8.50 -3.27
N ILE A 55 8.86 7.93 -2.07
CA ILE A 55 7.74 7.58 -1.22
C ILE A 55 7.86 8.22 0.17
N ASN A 56 6.71 8.37 0.80
CA ASN A 56 6.56 8.69 2.21
C ASN A 56 6.01 7.47 2.95
N VAL A 57 6.64 7.12 4.06
CA VAL A 57 6.22 6.03 4.94
C VAL A 57 5.92 6.59 6.33
N GLY A 58 4.76 6.27 6.88
CA GLY A 58 4.39 6.72 8.21
C GLY A 58 3.41 5.80 8.92
N PHE A 59 3.04 6.19 10.14
CA PHE A 59 2.00 5.48 10.91
C PHE A 59 0.68 6.23 10.87
N ALA A 60 -0.39 5.48 10.61
CA ALA A 60 -1.76 5.88 10.85
C ALA A 60 -2.10 5.77 12.35
N GLY A 61 -2.91 6.71 12.85
CA GLY A 61 -3.44 6.66 14.23
C GLY A 61 -2.52 7.32 15.26
N ASN A 62 -2.59 6.84 16.51
CA ASN A 62 -1.75 7.29 17.63
C ASN A 62 -0.90 6.13 18.14
N GLN A 63 0.26 5.90 17.51
CA GLN A 63 1.14 4.77 17.74
C GLN A 63 2.61 5.16 17.68
N SER A 64 3.44 4.41 18.39
CA SER A 64 4.89 4.53 18.30
C SER A 64 5.46 3.18 17.90
N ALA A 65 6.27 3.20 16.85
CA ALA A 65 6.97 2.04 16.33
C ALA A 65 8.25 1.79 17.12
N VAL A 66 8.82 0.61 16.93
CA VAL A 66 10.18 0.30 17.40
C VAL A 66 11.14 0.26 16.23
N THR A 67 12.42 0.41 16.50
CA THR A 67 13.47 0.14 15.50
C THR A 67 13.66 -1.38 15.33
N PRO A 68 13.90 -1.88 14.10
CA PRO A 68 13.91 -1.16 12.83
C PRO A 68 12.55 -1.13 12.13
N LEU A 69 12.37 -0.17 11.22
CA LEU A 69 11.32 -0.24 10.20
C LEU A 69 11.78 -1.19 9.09
N LEU A 70 10.93 -2.15 8.71
CA LEU A 70 11.17 -2.99 7.55
C LEU A 70 10.35 -2.45 6.38
N ILE A 71 11.02 -2.20 5.26
CA ILE A 71 10.39 -1.95 3.97
C ILE A 71 10.59 -3.19 3.13
N ILE A 72 9.52 -3.69 2.53
CA ILE A 72 9.55 -4.86 1.66
C ILE A 72 9.07 -4.39 0.29
N VAL A 73 9.85 -4.70 -0.73
CA VAL A 73 9.53 -4.38 -2.12
C VAL A 73 9.33 -5.68 -2.89
N GLY A 74 8.15 -5.86 -3.45
CA GLY A 74 7.84 -6.92 -4.39
C GLY A 74 8.10 -6.47 -5.81
N VAL A 75 9.08 -7.06 -6.48
CA VAL A 75 9.48 -6.71 -7.86
C VAL A 75 9.01 -7.80 -8.83
N PRO A 76 8.26 -7.47 -9.90
CA PRO A 76 7.71 -8.47 -10.80
C PRO A 76 8.79 -9.29 -11.53
N ASN A 77 8.48 -10.56 -11.83
CA ASN A 77 9.25 -11.47 -12.69
C ASN A 77 10.72 -11.69 -12.30
N ALA A 78 11.00 -11.85 -11.00
CA ALA A 78 12.37 -11.98 -10.51
C ALA A 78 13.29 -10.81 -10.91
N GLY A 79 12.72 -9.61 -11.04
CA GLY A 79 13.49 -8.38 -11.25
C GLY A 79 14.49 -8.12 -10.12
N LEU A 80 15.47 -7.27 -10.39
CA LEU A 80 16.56 -6.98 -9.45
C LEU A 80 16.08 -6.18 -8.24
N ALA A 81 16.81 -6.31 -7.12
CA ALA A 81 16.60 -5.48 -5.95
C ALA A 81 16.78 -4.00 -6.30
N PRO A 82 15.78 -3.14 -6.01
CA PRO A 82 15.97 -1.70 -6.07
C PRO A 82 17.09 -1.25 -5.11
N THR A 83 17.57 -0.02 -5.29
CA THR A 83 18.45 0.61 -4.29
C THR A 83 17.71 1.79 -3.68
N ILE A 84 17.66 1.85 -2.36
CA ILE A 84 17.03 2.94 -1.64
C ILE A 84 18.00 4.09 -1.40
N SER A 85 17.50 5.31 -1.27
CA SER A 85 18.22 6.42 -0.66
C SER A 85 17.42 6.94 0.53
N LEU A 86 18.12 7.16 1.63
CA LEU A 86 17.53 7.63 2.89
C LEU A 86 17.90 9.09 3.10
N HIS A 87 16.94 9.87 3.57
CA HIS A 87 17.09 11.30 3.78
C HIS A 87 17.20 11.65 5.26
N GLY A 88 17.86 12.78 5.56
CA GLY A 88 18.03 13.28 6.91
C GLY A 88 19.01 12.45 7.74
N VAL A 89 18.69 12.22 9.02
CA VAL A 89 19.53 11.48 9.97
C VAL A 89 19.18 9.98 10.03
N ILE A 90 18.55 9.46 9.00
CA ILE A 90 18.08 8.06 8.93
C ILE A 90 19.16 7.22 8.25
N SER A 91 19.49 6.07 8.85
CA SER A 91 20.47 5.11 8.32
C SER A 91 19.86 3.72 8.14
N PRO A 92 20.45 2.86 7.29
CA PRO A 92 20.12 1.44 7.29
C PRO A 92 20.40 0.83 8.68
N ALA A 93 19.61 -0.17 9.06
CA ALA A 93 19.91 -0.98 10.24
C ALA A 93 21.20 -1.77 10.02
N GLY A 94 21.95 -2.02 11.10
CA GLY A 94 23.24 -2.71 11.03
C GLY A 94 23.15 -4.13 10.45
N ALA A 95 24.21 -4.56 9.76
CA ALA A 95 24.26 -5.87 9.12
C ALA A 95 24.18 -7.05 10.11
N GLY A 96 23.68 -8.19 9.64
CA GLY A 96 23.76 -9.47 10.36
C GLY A 96 22.57 -9.75 11.30
N ALA A 97 21.66 -8.79 11.49
CA ALA A 97 20.41 -9.01 12.22
C ALA A 97 19.31 -9.47 11.26
N TYR A 98 18.41 -10.35 11.72
CA TYR A 98 17.33 -10.91 10.91
C TYR A 98 16.02 -10.14 11.04
N TYR A 99 15.68 -9.64 12.25
CA TYR A 99 14.41 -8.96 12.48
C TYR A 99 13.18 -9.75 12.00
N GLY A 100 13.24 -11.09 12.13
CA GLY A 100 12.17 -11.99 11.69
C GLY A 100 12.17 -12.29 10.19
N LEU A 101 13.09 -11.75 9.40
CA LEU A 101 13.25 -12.09 7.99
C LEU A 101 13.88 -13.47 7.79
N ASN A 102 13.80 -14.03 6.58
CA ASN A 102 14.49 -15.26 6.21
C ASN A 102 16.01 -15.05 6.09
N SER A 103 16.41 -13.86 5.64
CA SER A 103 17.81 -13.50 5.40
C SER A 103 18.29 -12.42 6.38
N ALA A 104 19.58 -12.44 6.68
CA ALA A 104 20.20 -11.39 7.50
C ALA A 104 20.29 -10.08 6.70
N THR A 105 20.06 -8.97 7.38
CA THR A 105 20.17 -7.62 6.81
C THR A 105 21.58 -7.32 6.30
N SER A 106 21.65 -6.56 5.19
CA SER A 106 22.89 -6.21 4.50
C SER A 106 23.70 -5.12 5.20
N GLY A 107 23.08 -4.32 6.08
CA GLY A 107 23.70 -3.10 6.61
C GLY A 107 23.76 -1.94 5.62
N GLY A 108 23.13 -2.07 4.46
CA GLY A 108 23.28 -1.14 3.34
C GLY A 108 21.94 -0.72 2.72
N LEU A 109 22.06 -0.05 1.57
CA LEU A 109 20.95 0.51 0.80
C LEU A 109 20.38 -0.46 -0.26
N THR A 110 20.94 -1.66 -0.34
CA THR A 110 20.50 -2.71 -1.28
C THR A 110 19.65 -3.73 -0.54
N GLY A 111 18.51 -4.08 -1.13
CA GLY A 111 17.56 -5.01 -0.55
C GLY A 111 18.12 -6.43 -0.50
N VAL A 112 17.76 -7.16 0.56
CA VAL A 112 18.11 -8.58 0.72
C VAL A 112 16.96 -9.42 0.20
N SER A 113 17.26 -10.47 -0.57
CA SER A 113 16.24 -11.36 -1.12
C SER A 113 15.59 -12.19 -0.01
N GLU A 114 14.27 -12.14 0.06
CA GLU A 114 13.46 -12.84 1.06
C GLU A 114 12.62 -13.98 0.48
N GLY A 115 12.56 -14.09 -0.86
CA GLY A 115 11.82 -15.16 -1.54
C GLY A 115 11.06 -14.65 -2.75
N SER A 116 10.03 -15.39 -3.14
CA SER A 116 9.15 -14.98 -4.25
C SER A 116 7.69 -15.30 -3.95
N LEU A 117 6.84 -14.29 -4.10
CA LEU A 117 5.40 -14.41 -4.05
C LEU A 117 4.89 -14.92 -5.40
N THR A 118 4.15 -16.02 -5.44
CA THR A 118 3.69 -16.66 -6.70
C THR A 118 2.24 -17.10 -6.64
N SER A 119 1.65 -17.50 -7.76
CA SER A 119 0.30 -18.07 -7.78
C SER A 119 0.19 -19.43 -7.08
N ALA A 120 1.28 -20.17 -6.91
CA ALA A 120 1.29 -21.44 -6.17
C ALA A 120 1.11 -21.24 -4.66
N ASN A 121 1.16 -19.99 -4.19
CA ASN A 121 1.02 -19.60 -2.79
C ASN A 121 -0.45 -19.49 -2.34
N THR A 122 -1.41 -20.13 -3.04
CA THR A 122 -2.84 -20.01 -2.70
C THR A 122 -3.15 -20.53 -1.31
N GLY A 123 -3.69 -19.68 -0.44
CA GLY A 123 -4.29 -20.10 0.83
C GLY A 123 -3.80 -19.30 2.02
N HIS A 124 -2.49 -19.26 2.27
CA HIS A 124 -1.86 -18.52 3.39
C HIS A 124 -0.35 -18.34 3.13
N ASN A 125 0.02 -17.57 2.12
CA ASN A 125 1.42 -17.25 1.80
C ASN A 125 1.46 -15.82 1.22
N ASP A 126 1.11 -14.85 2.05
CA ASP A 126 1.25 -13.42 1.78
C ASP A 126 2.73 -12.98 1.76
N ALA A 127 3.01 -11.76 1.33
CA ALA A 127 4.35 -11.22 1.19
C ALA A 127 5.14 -11.22 2.52
N TYR A 128 4.48 -10.98 3.66
CA TYR A 128 5.14 -11.02 4.97
C TYR A 128 5.52 -12.45 5.33
N THR A 129 4.59 -13.38 5.16
CA THR A 129 4.84 -14.82 5.43
C THR A 129 5.94 -15.35 4.52
N VAL A 130 5.95 -15.02 3.23
CA VAL A 130 7.02 -15.39 2.30
C VAL A 130 8.35 -14.81 2.76
N ALA A 131 8.37 -13.60 3.33
CA ALA A 131 9.57 -12.97 3.86
C ALA A 131 10.01 -13.49 5.25
N GLY A 132 9.32 -14.49 5.81
CA GLY A 132 9.64 -15.08 7.12
C GLY A 132 8.98 -14.38 8.31
N LEU A 133 8.25 -13.29 8.06
CA LEU A 133 7.63 -12.49 9.09
C LEU A 133 6.33 -13.12 9.59
N SER A 134 6.13 -13.07 10.90
CA SER A 134 4.90 -13.54 11.55
C SER A 134 3.77 -12.52 11.42
N GLY A 135 2.52 -12.95 11.60
CA GLY A 135 1.38 -12.03 11.66
C GLY A 135 1.07 -11.31 10.35
N GLY A 136 1.43 -11.91 9.21
CA GLY A 136 1.17 -11.36 7.88
C GLY A 136 -0.29 -10.99 7.65
N ASP A 137 -0.50 -9.91 6.91
CA ASP A 137 -1.82 -9.49 6.45
C ASP A 137 -2.20 -10.30 5.20
N ASN A 138 -3.30 -11.05 5.29
CA ASN A 138 -3.83 -11.84 4.18
C ASN A 138 -4.12 -10.98 2.94
N SER A 139 -4.18 -9.66 3.03
CA SER A 139 -4.39 -8.77 1.89
C SER A 139 -3.13 -8.57 1.02
N GLU A 140 -1.93 -8.73 1.54
CA GLU A 140 -0.67 -8.60 0.77
C GLU A 140 -0.29 -9.90 0.07
N ASN A 141 -1.22 -10.46 -0.72
CA ASN A 141 -1.07 -11.75 -1.36
C ASN A 141 -0.97 -11.65 -2.90
N TRP A 142 -0.54 -12.75 -3.53
CA TRP A 142 -0.38 -12.84 -4.98
C TRP A 142 -1.64 -12.41 -5.74
N SER A 143 -2.81 -12.93 -5.36
CA SER A 143 -4.08 -12.66 -6.06
C SER A 143 -4.45 -11.19 -6.02
N ASN A 144 -4.17 -10.50 -4.92
CA ASN A 144 -4.44 -9.07 -4.80
C ASN A 144 -3.46 -8.23 -5.62
N TRP A 145 -2.16 -8.51 -5.53
CA TRP A 145 -1.13 -7.79 -6.29
C TRP A 145 -1.31 -7.98 -7.80
N SER A 146 -1.45 -9.24 -8.24
CA SER A 146 -1.72 -9.57 -9.64
C SER A 146 -3.06 -9.02 -10.13
N GLY A 147 -4.10 -9.08 -9.29
CA GLY A 147 -5.41 -8.52 -9.61
C GLY A 147 -5.34 -7.01 -9.83
N PHE A 148 -4.60 -6.30 -8.98
CA PHE A 148 -4.39 -4.86 -9.12
C PHE A 148 -3.60 -4.51 -10.38
N ASP A 149 -2.45 -5.15 -10.61
CA ASP A 149 -1.65 -4.93 -11.81
C ASP A 149 -2.46 -5.17 -13.09
N SER A 150 -3.23 -6.26 -13.14
CA SER A 150 -4.13 -6.59 -14.26
C SER A 150 -5.20 -5.52 -14.48
N ALA A 151 -5.87 -5.08 -13.41
CA ALA A 151 -6.89 -4.03 -13.48
C ALA A 151 -6.32 -2.68 -13.93
N HIS A 152 -5.03 -2.48 -13.66
CA HIS A 152 -4.26 -1.33 -14.08
C HIS A 152 -3.30 -1.70 -15.20
N GLY A 153 -3.67 -2.53 -16.18
CA GLY A 153 -2.94 -2.67 -17.45
C GLY A 153 -1.44 -3.01 -17.37
N VAL A 154 -0.94 -3.42 -16.21
CA VAL A 154 0.43 -3.86 -15.99
C VAL A 154 0.46 -5.35 -16.30
N ALA A 155 1.50 -5.76 -17.04
CA ALA A 155 1.70 -7.17 -17.34
C ALA A 155 1.98 -7.93 -16.04
N VAL A 156 0.97 -8.65 -15.56
CA VAL A 156 1.09 -9.55 -14.41
C VAL A 156 2.13 -10.61 -14.74
N GLY A 157 3.23 -10.61 -13.99
CA GLY A 157 4.26 -11.61 -14.09
C GLY A 157 3.82 -13.00 -13.62
N THR A 158 4.79 -13.90 -13.44
CA THR A 158 4.55 -15.21 -12.77
C THR A 158 4.95 -15.19 -11.29
N SER A 159 5.69 -14.16 -10.86
CA SER A 159 6.14 -13.98 -9.49
C SER A 159 6.42 -12.51 -9.16
N PHE A 160 6.46 -12.19 -7.86
CA PHE A 160 7.12 -11.00 -7.33
C PHE A 160 8.29 -11.44 -6.45
N ALA A 161 9.52 -11.09 -6.82
CA ALA A 161 10.68 -11.27 -5.95
C ALA A 161 10.60 -10.27 -4.80
N LEU A 162 10.72 -10.75 -3.57
CA LEU A 162 10.61 -9.91 -2.38
C LEU A 162 12.00 -9.51 -1.91
N TYR A 163 12.19 -8.20 -1.73
CA TYR A 163 13.42 -7.62 -1.21
C TYR A 163 13.12 -6.81 0.04
N ALA A 164 13.79 -7.12 1.15
CA ALA A 164 13.65 -6.41 2.40
C ALA A 164 14.79 -5.42 2.65
N TYR A 165 14.42 -4.29 3.26
CA TYR A 165 15.30 -3.22 3.71
C TYR A 165 14.98 -2.95 5.17
N ALA A 166 15.98 -3.03 6.04
CA ALA A 166 15.83 -2.64 7.43
C ALA A 166 16.40 -1.24 7.62
N ILE A 167 15.60 -0.34 8.17
CA ILE A 167 15.93 1.07 8.37
C ILE A 167 15.95 1.33 9.87
N ASP A 168 17.04 1.94 10.37
CA ASP A 168 17.23 2.27 11.78
C ASP A 168 16.41 3.50 12.17
N VAL A 169 15.10 3.32 12.20
CA VAL A 169 14.15 4.36 12.56
C VAL A 169 12.94 3.79 13.28
N ALA A 170 12.56 4.45 14.37
CA ALA A 170 11.28 4.26 15.03
C ALA A 170 10.32 5.34 14.53
N LEU A 171 9.34 4.96 13.72
CA LEU A 171 8.27 5.86 13.29
C LEU A 171 7.39 6.26 14.49
N HIS A 172 6.93 7.51 14.54
CA HIS A 172 6.07 8.02 15.61
C HIS A 172 4.93 8.83 15.04
N THR A 173 3.72 8.68 15.59
CA THR A 173 2.59 9.55 15.26
C THR A 173 2.64 10.82 16.13
N GLY A 174 2.62 12.01 15.52
CA GLY A 174 2.53 13.30 16.23
C GLY A 174 3.67 14.27 15.93
N SER A 175 3.71 15.40 16.65
CA SER A 175 4.76 16.42 16.51
C SER A 175 6.05 15.96 17.20
N GLY A 176 6.73 15.04 16.53
CA GLY A 176 8.04 14.50 16.85
C GLY A 176 8.64 13.98 15.56
N SER A 177 9.82 14.49 15.20
CA SER A 177 10.53 14.19 13.96
C SER A 177 10.69 12.67 13.84
N ASN A 178 10.09 12.05 12.81
CA ASN A 178 10.37 10.71 12.25
C ASN A 178 9.14 10.08 11.55
N SER A 179 8.03 10.80 11.36
CA SER A 179 6.94 10.36 10.47
C SER A 179 6.22 11.53 9.79
N PRO A 180 5.98 11.47 8.46
CA PRO A 180 6.49 10.45 7.55
C PRO A 180 8.01 10.56 7.36
N ILE A 181 8.67 9.44 7.08
CA ILE A 181 10.01 9.44 6.51
C ILE A 181 9.92 9.42 4.98
N ASN A 182 10.93 9.95 4.31
CA ASN A 182 11.03 9.89 2.86
C ASN A 182 12.10 8.87 2.45
N ILE A 183 11.75 8.02 1.47
CA ILE A 183 12.62 7.00 0.91
C ILE A 183 12.54 7.14 -0.60
N ASP A 184 13.70 7.31 -1.23
CA ASP A 184 13.78 7.30 -2.69
C ASP A 184 14.18 5.92 -3.18
N PHE A 185 13.67 5.52 -4.34
CA PHE A 185 14.11 4.31 -5.01
C PHE A 185 14.80 4.63 -6.32
N SER A 186 15.84 3.86 -6.61
CA SER A 186 16.46 3.77 -7.93
C SER A 186 16.30 2.35 -8.47
N ASN A 187 16.05 2.26 -9.78
CA ASN A 187 15.85 1.00 -10.50
C ASN A 187 14.65 0.16 -10.02
N ILE A 188 13.62 0.78 -9.43
CA ILE A 188 12.38 0.08 -9.14
C ILE A 188 11.60 -0.14 -10.44
N ALA A 189 11.20 -1.39 -10.69
CA ALA A 189 10.47 -1.75 -11.89
C ALA A 189 8.99 -1.34 -11.78
N THR A 190 8.37 -0.93 -12.89
CA THR A 190 6.91 -0.74 -12.96
C THR A 190 6.18 -2.02 -12.57
N GLY A 191 5.11 -1.89 -11.78
CA GLY A 191 4.39 -3.03 -11.20
C GLY A 191 5.02 -3.55 -9.90
N SER A 192 6.04 -2.87 -9.37
CA SER A 192 6.53 -3.18 -8.03
C SER A 192 5.56 -2.67 -6.96
N PHE A 193 5.41 -3.46 -5.89
CA PHE A 193 4.67 -3.12 -4.69
C PHE A 193 5.62 -2.77 -3.55
N VAL A 194 5.30 -1.74 -2.77
CA VAL A 194 6.05 -1.35 -1.58
C VAL A 194 5.14 -1.41 -0.37
N ILE A 195 5.57 -2.19 0.63
CA ILE A 195 4.86 -2.40 1.89
C ILE A 195 5.82 -2.17 3.06
N GLY A 196 5.27 -1.72 4.18
CA GLY A 196 6.00 -1.55 5.44
C GLY A 196 5.59 -2.56 6.50
N TYR A 197 6.53 -2.89 7.38
CA TYR A 197 6.30 -3.75 8.53
C TYR A 197 7.12 -3.27 9.73
N ASN A 198 6.55 -3.40 10.93
CA ASN A 198 7.24 -3.05 12.17
C ASN A 198 6.98 -4.08 13.26
N CYS A 199 7.99 -4.28 14.10
CA CYS A 199 7.92 -5.19 15.23
C CYS A 199 7.09 -4.61 16.38
N ALA A 200 6.47 -5.48 17.17
CA ALA A 200 5.81 -5.01 18.41
C ALA A 200 6.85 -4.64 19.48
N VAL A 201 8.02 -5.29 19.45
CA VAL A 201 9.09 -5.11 20.43
C VAL A 201 10.44 -5.02 19.70
N ALA A 202 11.28 -4.06 20.11
CA ALA A 202 12.64 -3.91 19.58
C ALA A 202 13.49 -5.13 19.93
N GLY A 203 14.30 -5.60 18.98
CA GLY A 203 15.21 -6.73 19.22
C GLY A 203 15.82 -7.27 17.94
N PRO A 204 16.75 -8.24 18.05
CA PRO A 204 17.40 -8.88 16.91
C PRO A 204 16.46 -9.83 16.14
N SER A 205 15.36 -10.26 16.77
CA SER A 205 14.27 -11.01 16.19
C SER A 205 12.97 -10.23 16.40
N CYS A 206 12.11 -10.23 15.39
CA CYS A 206 10.83 -9.56 15.49
C CYS A 206 9.84 -10.40 16.28
N ILE A 207 9.40 -9.90 17.43
CA ILE A 207 8.45 -10.60 18.30
C ILE A 207 7.08 -9.92 18.23
N GLY A 208 6.02 -10.73 18.10
CA GLY A 208 4.62 -10.28 18.16
C GLY A 208 4.17 -9.42 16.98
N GLY A 209 4.93 -9.43 15.87
CA GLY A 209 4.77 -8.48 14.79
C GLY A 209 3.43 -8.58 14.07
N ASN A 210 2.63 -7.54 14.26
CA ASN A 210 1.57 -7.04 13.38
C ASN A 210 1.13 -5.64 13.86
N VAL A 211 1.99 -4.90 14.58
CA VAL A 211 1.62 -3.59 15.15
C VAL A 211 1.67 -2.48 14.08
N GLY A 212 2.08 -2.82 12.86
CA GLY A 212 2.12 -1.89 11.75
C GLY A 212 2.40 -2.59 10.44
N SER A 213 1.80 -3.76 10.17
CA SER A 213 1.80 -4.23 8.79
C SER A 213 1.04 -3.22 7.93
N THR A 214 1.46 -3.10 6.68
CA THR A 214 0.70 -2.38 5.66
C THR A 214 -0.31 -3.37 5.09
N PRO A 215 -1.62 -3.24 5.35
CA PRO A 215 -2.65 -3.86 4.52
C PRO A 215 -2.53 -3.32 3.11
N PHE A 216 -3.01 -4.11 2.17
CA PHE A 216 -3.01 -3.79 0.74
C PHE A 216 -3.59 -2.42 0.44
N THR A 217 -4.55 -2.00 1.27
CA THR A 217 -5.20 -0.71 1.24
C THR A 217 -4.25 0.48 1.31
N ASN A 218 -3.10 0.31 1.94
CA ASN A 218 -2.11 1.36 2.10
C ASN A 218 -0.75 0.99 1.49
N ALA A 219 -0.71 -0.09 0.70
CA ALA A 219 0.44 -0.42 -0.13
C ALA A 219 0.57 0.58 -1.28
N GLY A 220 1.80 0.75 -1.75
CA GLY A 220 2.10 1.54 -2.95
C GLY A 220 2.38 0.63 -4.15
N SER A 221 1.69 0.84 -5.28
CA SER A 221 2.09 0.27 -6.58
C SER A 221 2.73 1.35 -7.47
N THR A 222 3.80 1.01 -8.17
CA THR A 222 4.57 1.94 -9.02
C THR A 222 3.95 2.23 -10.39
N ALA A 223 2.69 1.85 -10.65
CA ALA A 223 2.08 1.97 -11.96
C ALA A 223 0.74 2.74 -11.97
N VAL A 224 0.71 3.84 -12.73
CA VAL A 224 -0.50 4.37 -13.38
C VAL A 224 -0.40 3.97 -14.85
N PRO A 225 -1.28 3.13 -15.40
CA PRO A 225 -1.47 3.10 -16.85
C PRO A 225 -1.83 4.49 -17.27
N GLU A 226 -1.22 4.98 -18.34
CA GLU A 226 -1.76 6.16 -19.01
C GLU A 226 -3.28 5.99 -19.09
N PRO A 227 -4.06 6.89 -18.48
CA PRO A 227 -5.49 6.69 -18.40
C PRO A 227 -5.99 6.46 -19.82
N GLY A 228 -6.85 5.45 -20.02
CA GLY A 228 -7.41 5.08 -21.33
C GLY A 228 -8.13 6.22 -22.09
N THR A 229 -8.03 7.44 -21.59
CA THR A 229 -8.19 8.70 -22.30
C THR A 229 -7.49 8.74 -23.66
N PHE A 230 -6.33 8.10 -23.88
CA PHE A 230 -5.70 8.13 -25.21
C PHE A 230 -6.51 7.38 -26.29
N PRO A 231 -6.95 6.13 -26.08
CA PRO A 231 -7.88 5.47 -27.00
C PRO A 231 -9.26 6.11 -27.06
N LEU A 232 -9.78 6.70 -25.98
CA LEU A 232 -11.03 7.48 -25.99
C LEU A 232 -10.90 8.78 -26.80
N PHE A 233 -9.77 9.48 -26.71
CA PHE A 233 -9.46 10.67 -27.48
C PHE A 233 -9.25 10.33 -28.96
N ALA A 234 -8.55 9.23 -29.25
CA ALA A 234 -8.38 8.71 -30.61
C ALA A 234 -9.71 8.27 -31.23
N ALA A 235 -10.56 7.56 -30.48
CA ALA A 235 -11.92 7.20 -30.91
C ALA A 235 -12.81 8.44 -31.12
N GLY A 236 -12.68 9.45 -30.26
CA GLY A 236 -13.34 10.74 -30.42
C GLY A 236 -12.93 11.46 -31.71
N LEU A 237 -11.65 11.50 -32.03
CA LEU A 237 -11.12 12.12 -33.26
C LEU A 237 -11.59 11.40 -34.53
N VAL A 238 -11.62 10.06 -34.52
CA VAL A 238 -12.15 9.28 -35.65
C VAL A 238 -13.66 9.52 -35.84
N GLY A 239 -14.42 9.58 -34.75
CA GLY A 239 -15.85 9.89 -34.78
C GLY A 239 -16.16 11.29 -35.34
N VAL A 240 -15.39 12.29 -34.91
CA VAL A 240 -15.52 13.68 -35.42
C VAL A 240 -15.08 13.77 -36.88
N GLY A 241 -13.96 13.12 -37.26
CA GLY A 241 -13.48 13.07 -38.64
C GLY A 241 -14.47 12.46 -39.62
N ALA A 242 -15.15 11.37 -39.25
CA ALA A 242 -16.17 10.73 -40.07
C ALA A 242 -17.43 11.62 -40.27
N LEU A 243 -17.83 12.35 -39.23
CA LEU A 243 -18.96 13.29 -39.26
C LEU A 243 -18.70 14.51 -40.17
N PHE A 244 -17.47 15.03 -40.18
CA PHE A 244 -17.10 16.14 -41.06
C PHE A 244 -16.77 15.68 -42.50
N GLY A 245 -16.16 14.51 -42.68
CA GLY A 245 -15.83 13.96 -43.99
C GLY A 245 -17.08 13.68 -44.84
N THR A 246 -18.14 13.13 -44.24
CA THR A 246 -19.39 12.82 -44.96
C THR A 246 -20.17 14.05 -45.41
N ARG A 247 -20.06 15.18 -44.68
CA ARG A 247 -20.69 16.46 -45.09
C ARG A 247 -19.95 17.18 -46.22
N LEU A 248 -18.62 17.05 -46.29
CA LEU A 248 -17.82 17.68 -47.35
C LEU A 248 -17.99 16.96 -48.70
N PHE A 249 -18.07 15.62 -48.71
CA PHE A 249 -18.26 14.86 -49.95
C PHE A 249 -19.67 14.99 -50.56
N ASN A 250 -20.71 15.24 -49.75
CA ASN A 250 -22.07 15.44 -50.27
C ASN A 250 -22.34 16.83 -50.85
N ARG A 251 -21.39 17.78 -50.73
CA ARG A 251 -21.57 19.15 -51.23
C ARG A 251 -21.08 19.35 -52.68
N GLY A 252 -20.39 18.37 -53.28
CA GLY A 252 -19.83 18.46 -54.62
C GLY A 252 -20.65 17.80 -55.75
N ARG A 253 -21.85 17.25 -55.46
CA ARG A 253 -22.64 16.49 -56.45
C ARG A 253 -23.96 17.16 -56.80
N ARG A 254 -23.91 18.43 -57.18
CA ARG A 254 -24.99 19.08 -57.95
C ARG A 254 -24.35 19.92 -59.04
N GLU A 255 -24.97 19.86 -60.21
CA GLU A 255 -24.71 20.63 -61.43
C GLU A 255 -23.76 20.01 -62.45
N THR A 256 -24.32 19.13 -63.27
CA THR A 256 -24.22 19.23 -64.73
C THR A 256 -25.55 18.74 -65.36
N VAL A 257 -26.34 19.69 -65.85
CA VAL A 257 -27.36 19.52 -66.89
C VAL A 257 -26.92 20.38 -68.06
#